data_AF-A0A6N8JP32-F1
#
_entry.id   AF-A0A6N8JP32-F1
#
_cell.length_a   1.000
_cell.length_b   1.000
_cell.length_c   1.000
_cell.angle_alpha   90.00
_cell.angle_beta   90.00
_cell.angle_gamma   90.00
#
_symmetry.space_group_name_H-M   'P 1'
#
loop_
_entity.id
_entity.type
_entity.pdbx_description
1 polymer ?
#
loop_
_entity_poly.entity_id
_entity_poly.type
_entity_poly.pdbx_seq_one_letter_code
_entity_poly.pdbx_strand_id
1 'polypeptide(L)'
;MIKIDADGGIVVEANGTTYNLSNTESYTAFLMWITSPNEASAVPANAFEVASDLHGDFAAKATRYSEFLKDFAQQRAIKLEQLGVSLTSAQRESAVNKFIAALKGEDK
;
A
#
# COMPACT_ATOMS: atom_id res chain seq x y z
N MET A 1 -10.18 3.89 4.81
CA MET A 1 -10.75 5.24 4.81
C MET A 1 -9.64 6.26 4.58
N ILE A 2 -9.88 7.29 3.79
CA ILE A 2 -9.01 8.44 3.57
C ILE A 2 -9.60 9.64 4.31
N LYS A 3 -8.76 10.25 5.13
CA LYS A 3 -9.04 11.42 5.96
C LYS A 3 -8.03 12.53 5.68
N ILE A 4 -8.30 13.70 6.23
CA ILE A 4 -7.40 14.85 6.23
C ILE A 4 -7.10 15.19 7.70
N ASP A 5 -5.82 15.38 8.04
CA ASP A 5 -5.43 15.84 9.38
C ASP A 5 -5.58 17.37 9.53
N ALA A 6 -5.30 17.89 10.73
CA ALA A 6 -5.43 19.32 11.03
C ALA A 6 -4.54 20.23 10.17
N ASP A 7 -3.42 19.70 9.65
CA ASP A 7 -2.47 20.41 8.81
C ASP A 7 -2.77 20.25 7.31
N GLY A 8 -3.88 19.58 6.97
CA GLY A 8 -4.27 19.29 5.59
C GLY A 8 -3.54 18.07 4.99
N GLY A 9 -2.79 17.31 5.80
CA GLY A 9 -2.11 16.07 5.42
C GLY A 9 -3.08 14.93 5.15
N ILE A 10 -2.68 13.97 4.32
CA ILE A 10 -3.52 12.81 3.98
C ILE A 10 -3.29 11.71 5.01
N VAL A 11 -4.37 11.21 5.59
CA VAL A 11 -4.34 10.08 6.52
C VAL A 11 -5.12 8.91 5.94
N VAL A 12 -4.49 7.74 5.88
CA VAL A 12 -5.08 6.50 5.38
C VAL A 12 -5.27 5.53 6.54
N GLU A 13 -6.51 5.12 6.79
CA GLU A 13 -6.85 4.08 7.76
C GLU A 13 -7.20 2.79 7.01
N ALA A 14 -6.35 1.78 7.11
CA ALA A 14 -6.55 0.49 6.45
C ALA A 14 -5.98 -0.64 7.30
N ASN A 15 -6.68 -1.78 7.31
CA ASN A 15 -6.25 -2.99 8.04
C ASN A 15 -5.93 -2.72 9.54
N GLY A 16 -6.75 -1.92 10.21
CA GLY A 16 -6.54 -1.54 11.62
C GLY A 16 -5.32 -0.65 11.88
N THR A 17 -4.66 -0.14 10.84
CA THR A 17 -3.50 0.75 10.94
C THR A 17 -3.82 2.11 10.37
N THR A 18 -3.29 3.15 10.98
CA THR A 18 -3.38 4.55 10.52
C THR A 18 -2.04 4.99 9.96
N TYR A 19 -2.06 5.49 8.74
CA TYR A 19 -0.89 5.99 8.03
C TYR A 19 -1.04 7.48 7.73
N ASN A 20 -0.19 8.34 8.30
CA ASN A 20 -0.07 9.74 7.90
C ASN A 20 0.95 9.87 6.75
N LEU A 21 0.48 10.19 5.55
CA LEU A 21 1.34 10.27 4.36
C LEU A 21 2.24 11.51 4.33
N SER A 22 2.01 12.48 5.22
CA SER A 22 2.86 13.64 5.43
C SER A 22 3.98 13.38 6.44
N ASN A 23 3.92 12.28 7.20
CA ASN A 23 5.00 11.84 8.08
C ASN A 23 5.88 10.80 7.36
N THR A 24 7.20 11.01 7.34
CA THR A 24 8.12 10.15 6.58
C THR A 24 8.08 8.68 7.01
N GLU A 25 8.17 8.39 8.31
CA GLU A 25 8.19 7.01 8.81
C GLU A 25 6.87 6.30 8.51
N SER A 26 5.75 7.00 8.75
CA SER A 26 4.42 6.47 8.47
C SER A 26 4.17 6.28 6.98
N TYR A 27 4.69 7.17 6.13
CA TYR A 27 4.62 7.04 4.68
C TYR A 27 5.45 5.85 4.18
N THR A 28 6.66 5.66 4.70
CA THR A 28 7.48 4.47 4.40
C THR A 28 6.75 3.19 4.80
N ALA A 29 6.17 3.13 6.00
CA ALA A 29 5.40 1.98 6.44
C ALA A 29 4.19 1.69 5.52
N PHE A 30 3.48 2.74 5.11
CA PHE A 30 2.39 2.63 4.14
C PHE A 30 2.86 2.06 2.80
N LEU A 31 3.98 2.57 2.26
CA LEU A 31 4.54 2.08 1.01
C LEU A 31 4.94 0.60 1.09
N MET A 32 5.59 0.18 2.18
CA MET A 32 5.94 -1.23 2.37
C MET A 32 4.70 -2.13 2.40
N TRP A 33 3.63 -1.69 3.07
CA TRP A 33 2.38 -2.43 3.12
C TRP A 33 1.69 -2.51 1.75
N ILE A 34 1.45 -1.36 1.11
CA ILE A 34 0.64 -1.30 -0.11
C ILE A 34 1.38 -1.92 -1.31
N THR A 35 2.71 -1.93 -1.32
CA THR A 35 3.52 -2.53 -2.41
C THR A 35 3.97 -3.96 -2.12
N SER A 36 3.63 -4.52 -0.97
CA SER A 36 4.05 -5.87 -0.56
C SER A 36 3.75 -6.91 -1.66
N PRO A 37 4.64 -7.86 -1.95
CA PRO A 37 4.35 -8.96 -2.87
C PRO A 37 3.50 -10.07 -2.23
N ASN A 38 3.20 -9.97 -0.93
CA ASN A 38 2.43 -10.97 -0.21
C ASN A 38 0.93 -10.85 -0.53
N GLU A 39 0.37 -11.89 -1.15
CA GLU A 39 -1.07 -11.99 -1.47
C GLU A 39 -1.97 -11.99 -0.23
N ALA A 40 -1.48 -12.48 0.91
CA ALA A 40 -2.20 -12.41 2.18
C ALA A 40 -2.36 -10.97 2.70
N SER A 41 -1.52 -10.04 2.21
CA SER A 41 -1.69 -8.59 2.40
C SER A 41 -2.63 -8.04 1.32
N ALA A 42 -3.85 -8.58 1.27
CA ALA A 42 -4.89 -8.10 0.37
C ALA A 42 -5.32 -6.69 0.79
N VAL A 43 -5.39 -5.77 -0.17
CA VAL A 43 -5.93 -4.43 0.06
C VAL A 43 -7.42 -4.50 -0.25
N PRO A 44 -8.32 -4.33 0.73
CA PRO A 44 -9.76 -4.44 0.47
C PRO A 44 -10.21 -3.31 -0.45
N ALA A 45 -11.21 -3.57 -1.31
CA ALA A 45 -11.68 -2.60 -2.31
C ALA A 45 -12.17 -1.27 -1.71
N ASN A 46 -12.68 -1.32 -0.48
CA ASN A 46 -13.13 -0.16 0.29
C ASN A 46 -12.05 0.46 1.20
N ALA A 47 -10.79 -0.02 1.15
CA ALA A 47 -9.69 0.49 1.98
C ALA A 47 -9.48 2.00 1.81
N PHE A 48 -9.86 2.56 0.66
CA PHE A 48 -9.58 3.94 0.28
C PHE A 48 -10.85 4.76 0.03
N GLU A 49 -11.98 4.41 0.66
CA GLU A 49 -13.14 5.32 0.67
C GLU A 49 -12.82 6.65 1.36
N VAL A 50 -13.45 7.73 0.92
CA VAL A 50 -13.25 9.08 1.48
C VAL A 50 -14.16 9.28 2.68
N ALA A 51 -13.65 9.89 3.75
CA ALA A 51 -14.44 10.20 4.93
C ALA A 51 -15.59 11.17 4.59
N SER A 52 -16.79 10.87 5.08
CA SER A 52 -18.03 11.57 4.69
C SER A 52 -18.16 12.99 5.25
N ASP A 53 -17.34 13.33 6.23
CA ASP A 53 -17.27 14.63 6.90
C ASP A 53 -16.33 15.63 6.19
N LEU A 54 -15.68 15.22 5.10
CA LEU A 54 -14.84 16.11 4.30
C LEU A 54 -15.69 16.94 3.32
N HIS A 55 -15.32 18.22 3.21
CA HIS A 55 -15.98 19.18 2.33
C HIS A 55 -14.97 20.04 1.55
N GLY A 56 -15.42 20.68 0.47
CA GLY A 56 -14.61 21.63 -0.32
C GLY A 56 -13.30 21.04 -0.84
N ASP A 57 -12.22 21.82 -0.71
CA ASP A 57 -10.88 21.45 -1.22
C ASP A 57 -10.32 20.20 -0.56
N PHE A 58 -10.65 19.95 0.71
CA PHE A 58 -10.23 18.75 1.42
C PHE A 58 -10.93 17.50 0.88
N ALA A 59 -12.23 17.58 0.57
CA ALA A 59 -12.93 16.50 -0.12
C ALA A 59 -12.32 16.24 -1.50
N ALA A 60 -12.11 17.28 -2.31
CA ALA A 60 -11.51 17.15 -3.63
C ALA A 60 -10.10 16.52 -3.58
N LYS A 61 -9.28 16.93 -2.61
CA LYS A 61 -7.94 16.36 -2.38
C LYS A 61 -8.04 14.88 -1.98
N ALA A 62 -8.88 14.54 -1.01
CA ALA A 62 -9.06 13.16 -0.56
C ALA A 62 -9.61 12.25 -1.67
N THR A 63 -10.52 12.75 -2.50
CA THR A 63 -11.05 12.03 -3.68
C THR A 63 -9.94 11.67 -4.66
N ARG A 64 -9.05 12.61 -5.01
CA ARG A 64 -7.90 12.32 -5.90
C ARG A 64 -7.01 11.20 -5.35
N TYR A 65 -6.74 11.20 -4.04
CA TYR A 65 -5.98 10.14 -3.39
C TYR A 65 -6.75 8.81 -3.37
N SER A 66 -8.06 8.84 -3.14
CA SER A 66 -8.93 7.65 -3.20
C SER A 66 -8.88 7.00 -4.57
N GLU A 67 -9.08 7.78 -5.63
CA GLU A 67 -9.05 7.30 -7.00
C GLU A 67 -7.70 6.67 -7.35
N PHE A 68 -6.60 7.38 -7.06
CA PHE A 68 -5.25 6.88 -7.30
C PHE A 68 -4.96 5.57 -6.55
N LEU A 69 -5.28 5.50 -5.25
CA LEU A 69 -4.97 4.33 -4.44
C LEU A 69 -5.86 3.13 -4.78
N LYS A 70 -7.12 3.35 -5.19
CA LYS A 70 -7.99 2.29 -5.70
C LYS A 70 -7.46 1.69 -6.99
N ASP A 71 -7.08 2.54 -7.96
CA ASP A 71 -6.48 2.07 -9.21
C ASP A 71 -5.18 1.31 -8.93
N PHE A 72 -4.28 1.87 -8.09
CA PHE A 72 -3.05 1.20 -7.69
C PHE A 72 -3.30 -0.19 -7.10
N ALA A 73 -4.23 -0.32 -6.14
CA ALA A 73 -4.53 -1.60 -5.51
C ALA A 73 -5.12 -2.61 -6.49
N GLN A 74 -5.95 -2.16 -7.44
CA GLN A 74 -6.47 -3.00 -8.51
C GLN A 74 -5.34 -3.49 -9.43
N GLN A 75 -4.45 -2.60 -9.88
CA GLN A 75 -3.30 -2.96 -10.72
C GLN A 75 -2.35 -3.92 -9.99
N ARG A 76 -2.11 -3.69 -8.69
CA ARG A 76 -1.34 -4.61 -7.85
C ARG A 76 -1.97 -5.99 -7.80
N ALA A 77 -3.27 -6.10 -7.57
CA ALA A 77 -3.95 -7.39 -7.52
C ALA A 77 -3.80 -8.17 -8.83
N ILE A 78 -4.03 -7.52 -9.98
CA ILE A 78 -3.82 -8.10 -11.31
C ILE A 78 -2.36 -8.55 -11.48
N LYS A 79 -1.40 -7.73 -11.05
CA LYS A 79 0.02 -8.06 -11.16
C LYS A 79 0.41 -9.26 -10.29
N LEU A 80 -0.12 -9.35 -9.08
CA LEU A 80 0.12 -10.48 -8.20
C LEU A 80 -0.45 -11.77 -8.76
N GLU A 81 -1.65 -11.73 -9.33
CA GLU A 81 -2.28 -12.88 -9.99
C GLU A 81 -1.43 -13.37 -11.17
N GLN A 82 -0.99 -12.46 -12.06
CA GLN A 82 -0.10 -12.79 -13.17
C GLN A 82 1.21 -13.44 -12.71
N LEU A 83 1.77 -12.95 -11.60
CA LEU A 83 2.99 -13.50 -11.02
C LEU A 83 2.73 -14.83 -10.30
N GLY A 84 1.59 -14.99 -9.63
CA GLY A 84 1.16 -16.21 -8.95
C GLY A 84 1.01 -17.40 -9.89
N VAL A 85 0.63 -17.15 -11.15
CA VAL A 85 0.65 -18.16 -12.23
C VAL A 85 2.06 -18.67 -12.53
N SER A 86 3.11 -17.87 -12.24
CA SER A 86 4.52 -18.24 -12.48
C SER A 86 5.25 -18.74 -11.22
N LEU A 87 5.03 -18.10 -10.07
CA LEU A 87 5.68 -18.40 -8.78
C LEU A 87 4.76 -18.04 -7.61
N THR A 88 4.71 -18.88 -6.58
CA THR A 88 3.99 -18.62 -5.33
C THR A 88 4.60 -17.47 -4.52
N SER A 89 3.84 -16.85 -3.61
CA SER A 89 4.32 -15.82 -2.67
C SER A 89 5.57 -16.25 -1.88
N ALA A 90 5.60 -17.49 -1.39
CA ALA A 90 6.76 -18.03 -0.68
C ALA A 90 8.01 -18.16 -1.58
N GLN A 91 7.83 -18.55 -2.84
CA GLN A 91 8.94 -18.61 -3.81
C GLN A 91 9.47 -17.21 -4.15
N ARG A 92 8.58 -16.21 -4.23
CA ARG A 92 8.96 -14.81 -4.45
C ARG A 92 9.76 -14.26 -3.27
N GLU A 93 9.29 -14.48 -2.04
CA GLU A 93 9.99 -14.04 -0.82
C GLU A 93 11.34 -14.75 -0.68
N SER A 94 11.42 -16.05 -0.97
CA SER A 94 12.68 -16.79 -0.98
C SER A 94 13.66 -16.26 -2.03
N ALA A 95 13.19 -15.90 -3.23
CA ALA A 95 14.02 -15.32 -4.28
C ALA A 95 14.56 -13.93 -3.89
N VAL A 96 13.72 -13.07 -3.31
CA VAL A 96 14.14 -11.75 -2.81
C VAL A 96 15.15 -11.90 -1.68
N ASN A 97 14.91 -12.78 -0.72
CA ASN A 97 15.84 -13.02 0.40
C ASN A 97 17.17 -13.61 -0.07
N LYS A 98 17.17 -14.55 -1.03
CA LYS A 98 18.40 -15.05 -1.67
C LYS A 98 19.17 -13.94 -2.36
N PHE A 99 18.49 -13.10 -3.13
CA PHE A 99 19.11 -11.96 -3.79
C PHE A 99 19.74 -10.98 -2.78
N ILE A 100 19.05 -10.69 -1.68
CA ILE A 100 19.57 -9.84 -0.60
C ILE A 100 20.79 -10.49 0.07
N ALA A 101 20.75 -11.79 0.36
CA ALA A 101 21.88 -12.53 0.94
C ALA A 101 23.11 -12.51 0.01
N ALA A 102 22.90 -12.71 -1.29
CA ALA A 102 23.96 -12.60 -2.30
C ALA A 102 24.58 -11.18 -2.32
N LEU A 103 23.77 -10.13 -2.25
CA LEU A 103 24.25 -8.75 -2.18
C LEU A 103 25.06 -8.46 -0.90
N LYS A 104 24.73 -9.12 0.21
CA LYS A 104 25.44 -8.99 1.49
C LYS A 104 26.67 -9.91 1.60
N GLY A 105 26.90 -10.79 0.61
CA GLY A 105 27.95 -11.80 0.68
C GLY A 105 27.68 -12.89 1.73
N GLU A 106 26.43 -13.06 2.14
CA GLU A 106 25.96 -14.06 3.12
C GLU A 106 25.65 -15.41 2.46
N ASP A 107 25.70 -15.50 1.12
CA ASP A 107 25.70 -16.76 0.37
C ASP A 107 27.08 -17.46 0.52
N LYS A 108 27.30 -18.12 1.65
CA LYS A 108 28.40 -19.09 1.83
C LYS A 108 27.89 -20.41 2.39
#